data_AF-A0A356VT57-F1
#
_entry.id   AF-A0A356VT57-F1
#
_cell.length_a   1.000
_cell.length_b   1.000
_cell.length_c   1.000
_cell.angle_alpha   90.00
_cell.angle_beta   90.00
_cell.angle_gamma   90.00
#
_symmetry.space_group_name_H-M   'P 1'
#
loop_
_entity.id
_entity.type
_entity.pdbx_description
1 polymer ?
#
loop_
_entity_poly.entity_id
_entity_poly.type
_entity_poly.pdbx_seq_one_letter_code
_entity_poly.pdbx_strand_id
1 'polypeptide(L)'
;MLTRLQSGKIMMVFNQLYKANENDTSRVAGQFSEIAASWQREELSVCFSDDEAKSWSNPIVVASCKGAWLSYPYVFEQAENKIWITTMQSQLKICFDVEELILKYS
;
A
#
# COMPACT_ATOMS: atom_id res chain seq x y z
N MET A 1 -3.98 2.38 5.26
CA MET A 1 -5.31 1.82 5.54
C MET A 1 -5.13 0.41 6.07
N LEU A 2 -5.73 0.07 7.20
CA LEU A 2 -5.74 -1.28 7.77
C LEU A 2 -7.13 -1.87 7.59
N THR A 3 -7.22 -3.14 7.20
CA THR A 3 -8.50 -3.80 6.94
C THR A 3 -8.39 -5.27 7.33
N ARG A 4 -9.32 -5.74 8.17
CA ARG A 4 -9.47 -7.17 8.42
C ARG A 4 -10.30 -7.77 7.28
N LEU A 5 -9.77 -8.81 6.67
CA LEU A 5 -10.41 -9.52 5.57
C LEU A 5 -11.36 -10.60 6.11
N GLN A 6 -12.27 -11.06 5.27
CA GLN A 6 -13.19 -12.17 5.58
C GLN A 6 -12.45 -13.46 5.96
N SER A 7 -11.27 -13.70 5.37
CA SER A 7 -10.39 -14.82 5.71
C SER A 7 -9.77 -14.73 7.11
N GLY A 8 -9.93 -13.60 7.81
CA GLY A 8 -9.36 -13.33 9.14
C GLY A 8 -8.01 -12.60 9.12
N LYS A 9 -7.30 -12.62 7.98
CA LYS A 9 -6.04 -11.89 7.77
C LYS A 9 -6.23 -10.38 7.94
N ILE A 10 -5.17 -9.68 8.36
CA ILE A 10 -5.14 -8.21 8.36
C ILE A 10 -4.30 -7.75 7.17
N MET A 11 -4.88 -6.95 6.30
CA MET A 11 -4.17 -6.29 5.20
C MET A 11 -3.87 -4.83 5.56
N MET A 12 -2.63 -4.39 5.31
CA MET A 12 -2.24 -2.99 5.36
C MET A 12 -1.95 -2.49 3.95
N VAL A 13 -2.56 -1.36 3.57
CA VAL A 13 -2.29 -0.64 2.32
C VAL A 13 -1.60 0.67 2.65
N PHE A 14 -0.40 0.90 2.10
CA PHE A 14 0.46 2.00 2.50
C PHE A 14 1.47 2.39 1.40
N ASN A 15 2.09 3.55 1.57
CA ASN A 15 3.25 3.95 0.77
C ASN A 15 4.51 3.62 1.58
N GLN A 16 5.46 2.95 0.95
CA GLN A 16 6.75 2.65 1.56
C GLN A 16 7.59 3.93 1.74
N LEU A 17 8.64 3.87 2.57
CA LEU A 17 9.53 5.02 2.76
C LEU A 17 10.27 5.40 1.46
N TYR A 18 10.68 4.37 0.71
CA TYR A 18 11.34 4.43 -0.59
C TYR A 18 10.53 3.62 -1.59
N LYS A 19 10.74 3.87 -2.88
CA LYS A 19 10.20 2.99 -3.92
C LYS A 19 10.82 1.60 -3.80
N ALA A 20 10.12 0.59 -4.30
CA ALA A 20 10.63 -0.77 -4.34
C ALA A 20 11.97 -0.82 -5.10
N ASN A 21 12.94 -1.54 -4.53
CA ASN A 21 14.32 -1.65 -5.00
C ASN A 21 15.16 -0.37 -4.88
N GLU A 22 14.65 0.67 -4.22
CA GLU A 22 15.41 1.86 -3.85
C GLU A 22 15.62 1.89 -2.33
N ASN A 23 16.72 2.52 -1.91
CA ASN A 23 17.13 2.64 -0.52
C ASN A 23 17.26 4.09 -0.04
N ASP A 24 16.95 5.05 -0.92
CA ASP A 24 16.96 6.47 -0.62
C ASP A 24 15.90 7.21 -1.44
N THR A 25 15.52 8.41 -1.00
CA THR A 25 14.66 9.32 -1.73
C THR A 25 14.96 10.75 -1.33
N SER A 26 14.79 11.70 -2.26
CA SER A 26 14.95 13.11 -1.94
C SER A 26 13.99 13.51 -0.80
N ARG A 27 14.56 14.05 0.28
CA ARG A 27 13.79 14.52 1.44
C ARG A 27 13.62 16.03 1.37
N VAL A 28 12.40 16.48 1.65
CA VAL A 28 12.03 17.90 1.56
C VAL A 28 11.38 18.33 2.87
N ALA A 29 11.86 19.43 3.44
CA ALA A 29 11.24 20.15 4.55
C ALA A 29 10.43 21.34 4.00
N GLY A 30 9.58 21.95 4.82
CA GLY A 30 8.85 23.15 4.44
C GLY A 30 7.50 23.27 5.14
N GLN A 31 6.51 23.80 4.42
CA GLN A 31 5.21 24.17 4.98
C GLN A 31 4.50 23.01 5.72
N PHE A 32 4.69 21.78 5.26
CA PHE A 32 4.00 20.60 5.80
C PHE A 32 4.88 19.71 6.68
N SER A 33 6.15 20.08 6.91
CA SER A 33 7.04 19.36 7.82
C SER A 33 8.28 20.22 8.16
N GLU A 34 8.54 20.43 9.46
CA GLU A 34 9.75 21.12 9.93
C GLU A 34 11.03 20.34 9.58
N ILE A 35 10.97 19.01 9.70
CA ILE A 35 12.10 18.12 9.40
C ILE A 35 11.91 17.51 8.00
N ALA A 36 13.00 17.39 7.24
CA ALA A 36 12.96 16.82 5.89
C ALA A 36 12.43 15.38 5.90
N ALA A 37 11.33 15.15 5.20
CA ALA A 37 10.62 13.87 5.16
C ALA A 37 10.62 13.28 3.74
N SER A 38 10.39 11.97 3.66
CA SER A 38 10.00 11.33 2.41
C SER A 38 8.58 11.75 2.05
N TRP A 39 8.43 12.28 0.85
CA TRP A 39 7.13 12.56 0.22
C TRP A 39 6.81 11.55 -0.88
N GLN A 40 7.51 10.41 -0.92
CA GLN A 40 7.30 9.38 -1.93
C GLN A 40 5.86 8.87 -1.85
N ARG A 41 5.13 8.98 -2.97
CA ARG A 41 3.76 8.47 -3.14
C ARG A 41 3.51 7.91 -4.54
N GLU A 42 4.58 7.65 -5.30
CA GLU A 42 4.48 7.10 -6.66
C GLU A 42 4.09 5.61 -6.65
N GLU A 43 4.24 4.94 -5.52
CA GLU A 43 3.91 3.52 -5.35
C GLU A 43 2.99 3.30 -4.18
N LEU A 44 2.03 2.39 -4.37
CA LEU A 44 1.15 1.90 -3.33
C LEU A 44 1.42 0.42 -3.12
N SER A 45 1.62 0.04 -1.87
CA SER A 45 1.96 -1.32 -1.47
C SER A 45 0.94 -1.91 -0.51
N VAL A 46 0.90 -3.23 -0.48
CA VAL A 46 0.16 -4.00 0.51
C VAL A 46 1.08 -4.95 1.26
N CYS A 47 0.76 -5.24 2.52
CA CYS A 47 1.30 -6.39 3.25
C CYS A 47 0.21 -7.02 4.12
N PHE A 48 0.45 -8.25 4.55
CA PHE A 48 -0.54 -9.07 5.25
C PHE A 48 0.01 -9.55 6.58
N SER A 49 -0.89 -9.76 7.54
CA SER A 49 -0.62 -10.38 8.83
C SER A 49 -1.64 -11.47 9.11
N ASP A 50 -1.13 -12.63 9.54
CA ASP A 50 -1.91 -13.80 9.94
C ASP A 50 -1.95 -13.99 11.47
N ASP A 51 -1.31 -13.10 12.22
CA ASP A 51 -1.02 -13.26 13.65
C ASP A 51 -1.42 -12.03 14.48
N GLU A 52 -2.54 -11.40 14.11
CA GLU A 52 -3.09 -10.21 14.79
C GLU A 52 -2.11 -9.01 14.79
N ALA A 53 -1.52 -8.74 13.62
CA ALA A 53 -0.59 -7.63 13.38
C ALA A 53 0.71 -7.68 14.21
N LYS A 54 1.11 -8.87 14.69
CA LYS A 54 2.40 -9.06 15.38
C LYS A 54 3.57 -9.15 14.40
N SER A 55 3.34 -9.75 13.24
CA SER A 55 4.28 -9.80 12.13
C SER A 55 3.59 -9.49 10.81
N TRP A 56 4.38 -9.12 9.80
CA TRP A 56 3.91 -8.71 8.49
C TRP A 56 4.70 -9.41 7.38
N SER A 57 4.02 -9.76 6.29
CA SER A 57 4.65 -10.20 5.05
C SER A 57 5.55 -9.11 4.45
N ASN A 58 6.41 -9.50 3.52
CA ASN A 58 7.10 -8.53 2.68
C ASN A 58 6.09 -7.63 1.94
N PRO A 59 6.37 -6.32 1.78
CA PRO A 59 5.51 -5.44 1.01
C PRO A 59 5.45 -5.83 -0.47
N ILE A 60 4.24 -5.84 -1.04
CA ILE A 60 4.00 -6.06 -2.47
C ILE A 60 3.50 -4.74 -3.07
N VAL A 61 4.16 -4.23 -4.11
CA VAL A 61 3.69 -3.05 -4.86
C VAL A 61 2.52 -3.46 -5.76
N VAL A 62 1.35 -2.88 -5.52
CA VAL A 62 0.12 -3.16 -6.30
C VAL A 62 -0.18 -2.09 -7.35
N ALA A 63 0.45 -0.91 -7.24
CA ALA A 63 0.39 0.14 -8.24
C ALA A 63 1.65 1.00 -8.19
N SER A 64 2.15 1.42 -9.35
CA SER A 64 3.28 2.33 -9.51
C SER A 64 2.98 3.30 -10.65
N CYS A 65 3.12 4.60 -10.40
CA CYS A 65 2.92 5.64 -11.40
C CYS A 65 3.79 6.86 -11.09
N LYS A 66 4.78 7.11 -11.96
CA LYS A 66 5.71 8.23 -11.83
C LYS A 66 4.97 9.57 -11.90
N GLY A 67 5.28 10.48 -10.97
CA GLY A 67 4.66 11.80 -10.86
C GLY A 67 3.22 11.77 -10.30
N ALA A 68 2.67 10.60 -9.97
CA ALA A 68 1.38 10.50 -9.33
C ALA A 68 1.51 10.42 -7.80
N TRP A 69 0.43 10.81 -7.12
CA TRP A 69 0.34 10.79 -5.67
C TRP A 69 -0.68 9.74 -5.24
N LEU A 70 -0.28 8.46 -5.31
CA LEU A 70 -1.11 7.30 -4.98
C LEU A 70 -1.30 7.20 -3.45
N SER A 71 -2.15 8.04 -2.87
CA SER A 71 -2.22 8.18 -1.42
C SER A 71 -3.65 8.32 -0.88
N TYR A 72 -3.76 8.17 0.44
CA TYR A 72 -5.04 8.09 1.15
C TYR A 72 -5.94 7.00 0.56
N PRO A 73 -5.50 5.73 0.63
CA PRO A 73 -6.25 4.63 0.03
C PRO A 73 -7.53 4.34 0.81
N TYR A 74 -8.59 4.04 0.07
CA TYR A 74 -9.80 3.38 0.55
C TYR A 74 -9.78 1.93 0.08
N VAL A 75 -10.18 1.03 0.97
CA VAL A 75 -10.16 -0.42 0.75
C VAL A 75 -11.57 -0.96 0.95
N PHE A 76 -12.01 -1.80 0.04
CA PHE A 76 -13.28 -2.50 0.13
C PHE A 76 -13.11 -3.94 -0.34
N GLU A 77 -13.47 -4.90 0.50
CA GLU A 77 -13.54 -6.32 0.13
C GLU A 77 -14.94 -6.62 -0.40
N GLN A 78 -15.07 -6.81 -1.71
CA GLN A 78 -16.38 -7.02 -2.36
C GLN A 78 -16.93 -8.43 -2.07
N ALA A 79 -16.04 -9.41 -2.07
CA ALA A 79 -16.27 -10.83 -1.76
C ALA A 79 -14.97 -11.36 -1.13
N GLU A 80 -15.02 -12.53 -0.50
CA GLU A 80 -13.82 -13.15 0.10
C GLU A 80 -12.62 -13.07 -0.86
N ASN A 81 -11.52 -12.48 -0.38
CA ASN A 81 -10.26 -12.25 -1.10
C ASN A 81 -10.32 -11.26 -2.28
N LYS A 82 -11.49 -10.79 -2.71
CA LYS A 82 -11.65 -9.83 -3.81
C LYS A 82 -11.61 -8.39 -3.31
N ILE A 83 -10.45 -7.76 -3.45
CA ILE A 83 -10.16 -6.43 -2.92
C ILE A 83 -10.24 -5.37 -3.99
N TRP A 84 -10.96 -4.31 -3.68
CA TRP A 84 -10.95 -3.04 -4.40
C TRP A 84 -10.14 -2.00 -3.61
N ILE A 85 -9.24 -1.32 -4.31
CA ILE A 85 -8.51 -0.17 -3.76
C ILE A 85 -8.76 1.05 -4.65
N THR A 86 -9.09 2.16 -4.00
CA THR A 86 -9.13 3.48 -4.62
C THR A 86 -8.31 4.46 -3.79
N THR A 87 -7.96 5.62 -4.34
CA THR A 87 -7.22 6.66 -3.61
C THR A 87 -7.96 7.99 -3.64
N MET A 88 -7.87 8.77 -2.55
CA MET A 88 -8.38 10.14 -2.56
C MET A 88 -7.55 11.05 -3.46
N GLN A 89 -6.22 10.88 -3.44
CA GLN A 89 -5.31 11.59 -4.33
C GLN A 89 -4.89 10.67 -5.48
N SER A 90 -4.75 11.24 -6.68
CA SER A 90 -4.75 10.51 -7.97
C SER A 90 -6.12 9.88 -8.32
N GLN A 91 -6.15 9.05 -9.35
CA GLN A 91 -7.37 8.41 -9.86
C GLN A 91 -7.27 6.88 -9.82
N LEU A 92 -6.42 6.32 -8.95
CA LEU A 92 -6.22 4.87 -8.89
C LEU A 92 -7.54 4.17 -8.53
N LYS A 93 -7.87 3.15 -9.32
CA LYS A 93 -8.97 2.21 -9.09
C LYS A 93 -8.50 0.85 -9.57
N ILE A 94 -8.24 -0.07 -8.64
CA ILE A 94 -7.77 -1.42 -8.95
C ILE A 94 -8.60 -2.45 -8.20
N CYS A 95 -8.68 -3.64 -8.78
CA CYS A 95 -9.27 -4.82 -8.17
C CYS A 95 -8.28 -5.98 -8.34
N PHE A 96 -8.11 -6.79 -7.30
CA PHE A 96 -7.30 -8.01 -7.37
C PHE A 96 -7.83 -9.06 -6.38
N ASP A 97 -7.44 -10.31 -6.60
CA ASP A 97 -7.60 -11.39 -5.63
C ASP A 97 -6.34 -11.49 -4.74
N VAL A 98 -6.54 -11.61 -3.43
CA VAL A 98 -5.46 -11.62 -2.44
C VAL A 98 -4.60 -12.87 -2.54
N GLU A 99 -5.20 -14.04 -2.74
CA GLU A 99 -4.45 -15.30 -2.77
C GLU A 99 -3.65 -15.42 -4.07
N GLU A 100 -4.24 -15.01 -5.21
CA GLU A 100 -3.49 -14.90 -6.47
C GLU A 100 -2.32 -13.92 -6.35
N LEU A 101 -2.52 -12.79 -5.67
CA LEU A 101 -1.46 -11.82 -5.43
C LEU A 101 -0.35 -12.43 -4.57
N ILE A 102 -0.67 -13.07 -3.45
CA ILE A 102 0.34 -13.68 -2.57
C ILE A 102 1.12 -14.76 -3.32
N LEU A 103 0.45 -15.66 -4.04
CA LEU A 103 1.09 -16.71 -4.84
C LEU A 103 2.05 -16.17 -5.91
N LYS A 104 1.74 -15.01 -6.48
CA LYS A 104 2.59 -14.39 -7.50
C LYS A 104 3.89 -13.81 -6.93
N TYR A 105 3.91 -13.46 -5.65
CA TYR A 105 5.03 -12.77 -4.99
C TYR A 105 5.64 -13.56 -3.82
N SER A 106 5.27 -14.84 -3.67
CA SER A 106 5.84 -15.79 -2.70
C SER A 106 7.16 -16.40 -3.16
#